data_AF-A0A0C3J5V8-F1
#
_entry.id   AF-A0A0C3J5V8-F1
#
_cell.length_a   1.000
_cell.length_b   1.000
_cell.length_c   1.000
_cell.angle_alpha   90.00
_cell.angle_beta   90.00
_cell.angle_gamma   90.00
#
_symmetry.space_group_name_H-M   'P 1'
#
loop_
_entity.id
_entity.type
_entity.pdbx_description
1 polymer ?
#
loop_
_entity_poly.entity_id
_entity_poly.type
_entity_poly.pdbx_seq_one_letter_code
_entity_poly.pdbx_strand_id
1 'polypeptide(L)'
;WDESELQAGRRLVRFRRVQDRNSLMVSAESISQAEYDPNDTVVSCIYREETNSFCVTSVDIIHLLQRLVDAEFEVDEKNRIRRNLEGLRPTTVSKSRPGFESFFQRIMDFPDPKPRKIEKDLKVFDWKLLPQALDKIISKYVSIC
;
A
#
# COMPACT_ATOMS: atom_id res chain seq x y z
N TRP A 1 -3.23 -3.41 -17.17
CA TRP A 1 -2.48 -4.52 -16.57
C TRP A 1 -1.99 -5.36 -17.71
N ASP A 2 -0.71 -5.69 -17.75
CA ASP A 2 -0.17 -6.64 -18.74
C ASP A 2 -0.49 -8.09 -18.35
N GLU A 3 -0.15 -9.04 -19.22
CA GLU A 3 -0.45 -10.45 -19.01
C GLU A 3 0.21 -11.02 -17.75
N SER A 4 1.44 -10.59 -17.43
CA SER A 4 2.15 -11.03 -16.23
C SER A 4 1.51 -10.49 -14.96
N GLU A 5 1.07 -9.23 -14.97
CA GLU A 5 0.35 -8.59 -13.86
C GLU A 5 -1.00 -9.27 -13.63
N LEU A 6 -1.71 -9.62 -14.71
CA LEU A 6 -3.00 -10.33 -14.65
C LEU A 6 -2.84 -11.73 -14.07
N GLN A 7 -1.84 -12.50 -14.53
CA GLN A 7 -1.55 -13.83 -14.01
C GLN A 7 -1.12 -13.80 -12.55
N ALA A 8 -0.30 -12.83 -12.16
CA ALA A 8 0.11 -12.65 -10.77
C ALA A 8 -1.03 -12.10 -9.89
N GLY A 9 -2.00 -11.37 -10.46
CA GLY A 9 -2.96 -10.60 -9.68
C GLY A 9 -2.32 -9.43 -8.92
N ARG A 10 -1.17 -8.94 -9.39
CA ARG A 10 -0.39 -7.85 -8.78
C ARG A 10 0.28 -6.97 -9.83
N ARG A 11 0.20 -5.66 -9.61
CA ARG A 11 1.01 -4.63 -10.26
C ARG A 11 1.91 -3.95 -9.23
N LEU A 12 3.19 -3.79 -9.55
CA LEU A 12 4.08 -2.94 -8.77
C LEU A 12 3.92 -1.49 -9.18
N VAL A 13 3.76 -0.61 -8.20
CA VAL A 13 3.64 0.84 -8.42
C VAL A 13 4.76 1.54 -7.68
N ARG A 14 5.68 2.15 -8.43
CA ARG A 14 6.74 3.01 -7.90
C ARG A 14 6.19 4.41 -7.67
N PHE A 15 6.43 4.94 -6.49
CA PHE A 15 6.13 6.30 -6.12
C PHE A 15 7.41 7.12 -6.08
N ARG A 16 7.36 8.33 -6.64
CA ARG A 16 8.39 9.35 -6.49
C ARG A 16 7.80 10.56 -5.82
N ARG A 17 8.59 11.20 -4.96
CA ARG A 17 8.25 12.47 -4.35
C ARG A 17 9.17 13.56 -4.88
N VAL A 18 8.61 14.74 -5.11
CA VAL A 18 9.35 15.97 -5.40
C VAL A 18 8.82 17.02 -4.43
N GLN A 19 9.70 17.56 -3.59
CA GLN A 19 9.34 18.64 -2.71
C GLN A 19 9.74 19.96 -3.37
N ASP A 20 8.74 20.78 -3.68
CA ASP A 20 8.92 22.15 -4.17
C ASP A 20 8.40 23.12 -3.12
N ARG A 21 9.33 23.73 -2.37
CA ARG A 21 9.05 24.62 -1.23
C ARG A 21 8.11 23.94 -0.23
N ASN A 22 6.84 24.37 -0.22
CA ASN A 22 5.80 23.94 0.70
C ASN A 22 4.82 22.93 0.04
N SER A 23 5.10 22.51 -1.20
CA SER A 23 4.27 21.55 -1.92
C SER A 23 5.01 20.23 -2.08
N LEU A 24 4.34 19.13 -1.70
CA LEU A 24 4.82 17.78 -1.96
C LEU A 24 4.09 17.23 -3.20
N MET A 25 4.81 17.13 -4.30
CA MET A 25 4.32 16.47 -5.50
C MET A 25 4.66 14.99 -5.43
N VAL A 26 3.65 14.14 -5.63
CA VAL A 26 3.82 12.68 -5.64
C VAL A 26 3.38 12.15 -7.00
N SER A 27 4.27 11.45 -7.68
CA SER A 27 3.98 10.76 -8.95
C SER A 27 4.02 9.26 -8.73
N ALA A 28 3.20 8.52 -9.48
CA ALA A 28 3.16 7.07 -9.46
C ALA A 28 3.32 6.52 -10.87
N GLU A 29 4.12 5.46 -11.03
CA GLU A 29 4.29 4.73 -12.29
C GLU A 29 4.22 3.21 -12.05
N SER A 30 3.73 2.46 -13.03
CA SER A 30 3.83 1.00 -13.01
C SER A 30 5.22 0.55 -13.42
N ILE A 31 5.78 -0.42 -12.71
CA ILE A 31 7.08 -1.03 -13.03
C ILE A 31 6.94 -2.54 -13.13
N SER A 32 7.81 -3.18 -13.90
CA SER A 32 7.92 -4.64 -13.91
C SER A 32 8.66 -5.16 -12.67
N GLN A 33 8.53 -6.46 -12.41
CA GLN A 33 9.27 -7.12 -11.34
C GLN A 33 10.80 -7.04 -11.52
N ALA A 34 11.28 -6.98 -12.77
CA ALA A 34 12.69 -6.88 -13.10
C ALA A 34 13.28 -5.49 -12.83
N GLU A 35 12.44 -4.46 -12.81
CA GLU A 35 12.83 -3.07 -12.51
C GLU A 35 12.77 -2.73 -11.02
N TYR A 36 12.31 -3.67 -10.18
CA TYR A 36 12.18 -3.46 -8.76
C TYR A 36 13.54 -3.30 -8.08
N ASP A 37 13.76 -2.14 -7.47
CA ASP A 37 14.90 -1.87 -6.60
C ASP A 37 14.43 -1.73 -5.13
N PRO A 38 15.07 -2.39 -4.16
CA PRO A 38 14.71 -2.26 -2.74
C PRO A 38 14.83 -0.85 -2.14
N ASN A 39 15.57 0.05 -2.80
CA ASN A 39 15.70 1.45 -2.40
C ASN A 39 14.55 2.32 -2.93
N ASP A 40 13.83 1.85 -3.96
CA ASP A 40 12.67 2.53 -4.48
C ASP A 40 11.50 2.47 -3.49
N THR A 41 10.62 3.46 -3.58
CA THR A 41 9.34 3.42 -2.88
C THR A 41 8.33 2.70 -3.76
N VAL A 42 8.12 1.40 -3.52
CA VAL A 42 7.23 0.56 -4.33
C VAL A 42 6.18 -0.09 -3.44
N VAL A 43 4.93 -0.09 -3.92
CA VAL A 43 3.81 -0.77 -3.26
C VAL A 43 3.05 -1.66 -4.24
N SER A 44 2.27 -2.59 -3.69
CA SER A 44 1.48 -3.53 -4.45
C SER A 44 0.07 -3.00 -4.73
N CYS A 45 -0.29 -2.86 -6.00
CA CYS A 45 -1.68 -2.77 -6.44
C CYS A 45 -2.17 -4.19 -6.73
N ILE A 46 -3.11 -4.68 -5.92
CA ILE A 46 -3.49 -6.10 -5.89
C ILE A 46 -4.91 -6.26 -6.41
N TYR A 47 -5.11 -7.21 -7.31
CA TYR A 47 -6.43 -7.50 -7.87
C TYR A 47 -7.26 -8.40 -6.95
N ARG A 48 -8.51 -8.01 -6.70
CA ARG A 48 -9.51 -8.76 -5.93
C ARG A 48 -10.60 -9.27 -6.85
N GLU A 49 -10.62 -10.59 -7.06
CA GLU A 49 -11.61 -11.26 -7.89
C GLU A 49 -13.04 -11.11 -7.36
N GLU A 50 -13.23 -11.29 -6.04
CA GLU A 50 -14.55 -11.23 -5.37
C GLU A 50 -15.34 -9.96 -5.67
N THR A 51 -14.63 -8.82 -5.75
CA THR A 51 -15.22 -7.50 -5.94
C THR A 51 -14.88 -6.88 -7.28
N ASN A 52 -14.15 -7.61 -8.14
CA ASN A 52 -13.59 -7.12 -9.39
C ASN A 52 -12.97 -5.72 -9.24
N SER A 53 -12.11 -5.56 -8.23
CA SER A 53 -11.54 -4.28 -7.84
C SER A 53 -10.07 -4.40 -7.47
N PHE A 54 -9.41 -3.27 -7.22
CA PHE A 54 -8.02 -3.25 -6.79
C PHE A 54 -7.91 -2.81 -5.34
N CYS A 55 -6.92 -3.34 -4.64
CA CYS A 55 -6.65 -2.97 -3.26
C CYS A 55 -5.16 -2.79 -2.99
N VAL A 56 -4.87 -2.13 -1.87
CA VAL A 56 -3.54 -1.95 -1.29
C VAL A 56 -3.57 -2.39 0.18
N THR A 57 -2.46 -2.91 0.69
CA THR A 57 -2.38 -3.39 2.07
C THR A 57 -2.08 -2.25 3.05
N SER A 58 -2.50 -2.39 4.32
CA SER A 58 -2.11 -1.42 5.37
C SER A 58 -0.60 -1.28 5.50
N VAL A 59 0.14 -2.38 5.31
CA VAL A 59 1.60 -2.39 5.41
C VAL A 59 2.21 -1.54 4.31
N ASP A 60 1.73 -1.71 3.07
CA ASP A 60 2.14 -0.89 1.92
C ASP A 60 1.80 0.59 2.13
N ILE A 61 0.61 0.92 2.63
CA ILE A 61 0.22 2.32 2.90
C ILE A 61 1.16 2.96 3.93
N ILE A 62 1.44 2.27 5.05
CA ILE A 62 2.32 2.80 6.10
C ILE A 62 3.74 2.96 5.55
N HIS A 63 4.24 1.97 4.82
CA HIS A 63 5.56 2.05 4.17
C HIS A 63 5.64 3.25 3.21
N LEU A 64 4.64 3.42 2.36
CA LEU A 64 4.56 4.54 1.43
C LEU A 64 4.56 5.87 2.18
N LEU A 65 3.76 6.01 3.24
CA LEU A 65 3.72 7.24 4.04
C LEU A 65 5.09 7.57 4.64
N GLN A 66 5.78 6.60 5.24
CA GLN A 66 7.14 6.81 5.77
C GLN A 66 8.10 7.36 4.71
N ARG A 67 8.06 6.79 3.50
CA ARG A 67 8.91 7.22 2.37
C ARG A 67 8.53 8.59 1.82
N LEU A 68 7.24 8.91 1.77
CA LEU A 68 6.75 10.19 1.28
C LEU A 68 7.08 11.34 2.25
N VAL A 69 7.09 11.11 3.55
CA VAL A 69 7.42 12.14 4.56
C VAL A 69 8.88 12.10 5.03
N ASP A 70 9.69 11.20 4.48
CA ASP A 70 11.10 11.01 4.83
C ASP A 70 11.36 10.69 6.30
N ALA A 71 10.44 9.97 6.94
CA ALA A 71 10.54 9.67 8.36
C ALA A 71 10.20 8.20 8.65
N GLU A 72 10.92 7.62 9.60
CA GLU A 72 10.50 6.38 10.24
C GLU A 72 9.40 6.66 11.25
N PHE A 73 8.39 5.80 11.28
CA PHE A 73 7.32 5.92 12.26
C PHE A 73 7.53 4.96 13.42
N GLU A 74 7.49 5.51 14.62
CA GLU A 74 7.41 4.74 15.85
C GLU A 74 6.09 3.95 15.95
N VAL A 75 6.05 2.98 16.86
CA VAL A 75 4.90 2.09 17.04
C VAL A 75 3.60 2.87 17.30
N ASP A 76 3.65 3.91 18.13
CA ASP A 76 2.49 4.73 18.46
C ASP A 76 1.98 5.51 17.25
N GLU A 77 2.89 6.00 16.41
CA GLU A 77 2.52 6.71 15.19
C GLU A 77 1.91 5.76 14.15
N LYS A 78 2.49 4.57 13.98
CA LYS A 78 1.90 3.50 13.17
C LYS A 78 0.49 3.15 13.64
N ASN A 79 0.26 3.10 14.94
CA ASN A 79 -1.07 2.85 15.51
C ASN A 79 -2.04 4.01 15.27
N ARG A 80 -1.59 5.26 15.36
CA ARG A 80 -2.39 6.47 15.02
C ARG A 80 -2.81 6.47 13.55
N ILE A 81 -1.90 6.13 12.65
CA ILE A 81 -2.16 5.99 11.21
C ILE A 81 -3.17 4.88 10.95
N ARG A 82 -2.97 3.69 11.53
CA ARG A 82 -3.93 2.57 11.42
C ARG A 82 -5.35 2.97 11.83
N ARG A 83 -5.50 3.70 12.95
CA ARG A 83 -6.82 4.23 13.38
C ARG A 83 -7.42 5.22 12.38
N ASN A 84 -6.62 6.07 11.74
CA ASN A 84 -7.11 6.96 10.67
C ASN A 84 -7.56 6.17 9.45
N LEU A 85 -6.82 5.13 9.07
CA LEU A 85 -7.14 4.27 7.94
C LEU A 85 -8.43 3.47 8.18
N GLU A 86 -8.75 3.04 9.41
CA GLU A 86 -10.01 2.33 9.71
C GLU A 86 -11.26 3.12 9.26
N GLY A 87 -11.20 4.47 9.20
CA GLY A 87 -12.28 5.30 8.66
C GLY A 87 -12.59 5.07 7.18
N LEU A 88 -11.67 4.46 6.42
CA LEU A 88 -11.84 4.07 5.02
C LEU A 88 -12.50 2.69 4.87
N ARG A 89 -12.94 2.07 5.98
CA ARG A 89 -13.64 0.78 6.04
C ARG A 89 -12.84 -0.34 5.36
N PRO A 90 -11.64 -0.69 5.88
CA PRO A 90 -10.84 -1.77 5.32
C PRO A 90 -11.56 -3.12 5.37
N THR A 91 -11.16 -4.00 4.48
CA THR A 91 -11.49 -5.42 4.56
C THR A 91 -10.38 -6.15 5.32
N THR A 92 -10.74 -6.90 6.37
CA THR A 92 -9.81 -7.81 7.04
C THR A 92 -9.74 -9.13 6.27
N VAL A 93 -8.55 -9.48 5.81
CA VAL A 93 -8.22 -10.69 5.04
C VAL A 93 -7.34 -11.57 5.91
N SER A 94 -7.72 -12.83 6.10
CA SER A 94 -6.95 -13.80 6.87
C SER A 94 -7.20 -15.21 6.38
N LYS A 95 -6.28 -16.12 6.68
CA LYS A 95 -6.41 -17.55 6.32
C LYS A 95 -7.61 -18.23 7.01
N SER A 96 -8.06 -17.72 8.15
CA SER A 96 -9.17 -18.30 8.91
C SER A 96 -10.54 -17.76 8.49
N ARG A 97 -10.60 -16.72 7.65
CA ARG A 97 -11.84 -16.10 7.22
C ARG A 97 -12.35 -16.78 5.93
N PRO A 98 -13.54 -17.41 5.95
CA PRO A 98 -14.10 -18.05 4.77
C PRO A 98 -14.20 -17.11 3.57
N GLY A 99 -13.72 -17.57 2.42
CA GLY A 99 -13.72 -16.85 1.15
C GLY A 99 -12.41 -16.12 0.86
N PHE A 100 -11.61 -15.82 1.89
CA PHE A 100 -10.39 -15.02 1.75
C PHE A 100 -9.10 -15.86 1.72
N GLU A 101 -9.19 -17.19 1.80
CA GLU A 101 -8.03 -18.07 1.93
C GLU A 101 -7.12 -18.03 0.70
N SER A 102 -7.72 -18.15 -0.49
CA SER A 102 -7.01 -18.10 -1.77
C SER A 102 -6.37 -16.73 -1.99
N PHE A 103 -7.10 -15.66 -1.67
CA PHE A 103 -6.62 -14.30 -1.78
C PHE A 103 -5.47 -14.01 -0.81
N PHE A 104 -5.59 -14.45 0.45
CA PHE A 104 -4.53 -14.33 1.44
C PHE A 104 -3.27 -15.09 1.02
N GLN A 105 -3.41 -16.34 0.56
CA GLN A 105 -2.28 -17.15 0.11
C GLN A 105 -1.58 -16.51 -1.09
N ARG A 106 -2.34 -16.00 -2.06
CA ARG A 106 -1.79 -15.27 -3.22
C ARG A 106 -0.92 -14.08 -2.80
N ILE A 107 -1.36 -13.29 -1.81
CA ILE A 107 -0.58 -12.16 -1.29
C ILE A 107 0.73 -12.64 -0.65
N MET A 108 0.70 -13.77 0.07
CA MET A 108 1.89 -14.35 0.70
C MET A 108 2.90 -14.92 -0.32
N ASP A 109 2.41 -15.38 -1.47
CA ASP A 109 3.22 -15.98 -2.53
C ASP A 109 3.91 -14.94 -3.43
N PHE A 110 3.52 -13.67 -3.35
CA PHE A 110 4.11 -12.60 -4.15
C PHE A 110 5.62 -12.47 -3.97
N PRO A 111 6.41 -12.23 -5.03
CA PRO A 111 7.84 -11.91 -4.91
C PRO A 111 8.05 -10.56 -4.18
N ASP A 112 9.30 -10.19 -3.92
CA ASP A 112 9.57 -8.91 -3.27
C ASP A 112 9.01 -7.70 -4.07
N PRO A 113 8.55 -6.63 -3.41
CA PRO A 113 8.54 -6.40 -1.95
C PRO A 113 7.48 -7.23 -1.23
N LYS A 114 7.89 -8.10 -0.30
CA LYS A 114 6.96 -8.79 0.60
C LYS A 114 6.67 -7.94 1.84
N PRO A 115 5.40 -7.85 2.29
CA PRO A 115 5.12 -7.23 3.57
C PRO A 115 5.74 -8.10 4.69
N ARG A 116 6.81 -7.61 5.34
CA ARG A 116 7.53 -8.35 6.38
C ARG A 116 6.61 -8.60 7.59
N LYS A 117 6.53 -9.86 8.03
CA LYS A 117 5.82 -10.34 9.24
C LYS A 117 4.29 -10.17 9.22
N ILE A 118 3.60 -10.75 8.25
CA ILE A 118 2.14 -10.94 8.33
C ILE A 118 1.84 -12.41 8.62
N GLU A 119 1.65 -12.75 9.90
CA GLU A 119 1.31 -14.11 10.33
C GLU A 119 -0.18 -14.31 10.64
N LYS A 120 -0.99 -13.25 10.69
CA LYS A 120 -2.39 -13.32 11.15
C LYS A 120 -3.39 -12.70 10.18
N ASP A 121 -3.58 -11.38 10.31
CA ASP A 121 -4.63 -10.65 9.61
C ASP A 121 -4.04 -9.48 8.84
N LEU A 122 -4.48 -9.32 7.60
CA LEU A 122 -4.12 -8.21 6.74
C LEU A 122 -5.32 -7.31 6.54
N LYS A 123 -5.10 -6.00 6.67
CA LYS A 123 -6.10 -5.00 6.27
C LYS A 123 -5.81 -4.60 4.84
N VAL A 124 -6.81 -4.72 3.97
CA VAL A 124 -6.76 -4.21 2.59
C VAL A 124 -7.76 -3.09 2.39
N PHE A 125 -7.38 -2.10 1.59
CA PHE A 125 -8.16 -0.90 1.30
C PHE A 125 -8.37 -0.80 -0.20
N ASP A 126 -9.50 -0.28 -0.65
CA ASP A 126 -9.72 0.01 -2.07
C ASP A 126 -8.62 0.96 -2.57
N TRP A 127 -7.95 0.57 -3.65
CA TRP A 127 -6.88 1.34 -4.27
C TRP A 127 -7.34 2.78 -4.61
N LYS A 128 -8.61 2.95 -4.98
CA LYS A 128 -9.20 4.26 -5.30
C LYS A 128 -9.18 5.24 -4.13
N LEU A 129 -9.12 4.74 -2.90
CA LEU A 129 -9.07 5.56 -1.68
C LEU A 129 -7.64 5.92 -1.27
N LEU A 130 -6.62 5.35 -1.91
CA LEU A 130 -5.22 5.62 -1.58
C LEU A 130 -4.87 7.13 -1.66
N PRO A 131 -5.23 7.88 -2.72
CA PRO A 131 -4.92 9.31 -2.78
C PRO A 131 -5.53 10.10 -1.62
N GLN A 132 -6.80 9.81 -1.29
CA GLN A 132 -7.50 10.44 -0.15
C GLN A 132 -6.83 10.10 1.19
N ALA A 133 -6.39 8.84 1.36
CA ALA A 133 -5.70 8.41 2.56
C ALA A 133 -4.37 9.14 2.74
N LEU A 134 -3.59 9.25 1.66
CA LEU A 134 -2.31 9.93 1.65
C LEU A 134 -2.48 11.41 1.97
N ASP A 135 -3.36 12.12 1.27
CA ASP A 135 -3.60 13.55 1.47
C ASP A 135 -4.00 13.89 2.93
N LYS A 136 -4.96 13.13 3.48
CA LYS A 136 -5.44 13.29 4.86
C LYS A 136 -4.35 13.07 5.92
N ILE A 137 -3.40 12.18 5.66
CA ILE A 137 -2.35 11.84 6.63
C ILE A 137 -1.13 12.76 6.44
N ILE A 138 -0.68 12.96 5.21
CA ILE A 138 0.48 13.79 4.83
C ILE A 138 0.25 15.25 5.18
N SER A 139 -0.97 15.77 5.07
CA SER A 139 -1.31 17.15 5.49
C SER A 139 -0.95 17.46 6.95
N LYS A 140 -0.78 16.45 7.82
CA LYS A 140 -0.32 16.63 9.20
C LYS A 140 1.21 16.79 9.33
N TYR A 141 1.95 16.40 8.29
CA TYR A 141 3.41 16.42 8.24
C TYR A 141 3.95 17.55 7.36
N VAL A 142 3.19 17.97 6.34
CA VAL A 142 3.60 18.96 5.34
C VAL A 142 2.99 20.36 5.65
N SER A 143 2.71 20.67 6.93
CA SER A 143 2.19 21.99 7.29
C SER A 143 3.13 23.12 6.88
N ILE A 144 2.57 23.97 6.02
CA ILE A 144 3.00 25.28 5.53
C ILE A 144 3.83 26.05 6.57
N CYS A 145 5.10 26.33 6.25
CA CYS A 145 5.80 27.49 6.80
C CYS A 145 5.40 28.75 6.02
#